data_AF-A0A369V2A9-F1
#
_entry.id   AF-A0A369V2A9-F1
#
_cell.length_a   1.000
_cell.length_b   1.000
_cell.length_c   1.000
_cell.angle_alpha   90.00
_cell.angle_beta   90.00
_cell.angle_gamma   90.00
#
_symmetry.space_group_name_H-M   'P 1'
#
loop_
_entity.id
_entity.type
_entity.pdbx_description
1 polymer ?
#
loop_
_entity_poly.entity_id
_entity_poly.type
_entity_poly.pdbx_seq_one_letter_code
_entity_poly.pdbx_strand_id
1 'polypeptide(L)'
;MTTREARRAGLARLAVSTITPYVVGAAVTAAAFLLFKGSFADEIATHFTLDGTADGFRSPGAAFGLYLLIFGTEAAGSVAALFSVKGPRAGGSVAAFSWGLSAATAYLFVVVMRASTDLGGEAASLPSYQLAVAAVVGLAVGGAAWLLARRRA
;
A
#
# COMPACT_ATOMS: atom_id res chain seq x y z
N MET A 1 -29.59 24.37 -0.26
CA MET A 1 -28.22 23.83 -0.30
C MET A 1 -27.39 24.74 -1.19
N THR A 2 -26.40 25.43 -0.63
CA THR A 2 -25.62 26.43 -1.39
C THR A 2 -24.60 25.72 -2.30
N THR A 3 -24.21 26.35 -3.41
CA THR A 3 -23.18 25.82 -4.35
C THR A 3 -21.86 25.48 -3.66
N ARG A 4 -21.58 26.08 -2.49
CA ARG A 4 -20.39 25.83 -1.65
C ARG A 4 -20.50 24.52 -0.85
N GLU A 5 -21.69 24.14 -0.39
CA GLU A 5 -21.95 22.89 0.35
C GLU A 5 -21.87 21.66 -0.56
N ALA A 6 -22.47 21.75 -1.75
CA ALA A 6 -22.39 20.68 -2.75
C ALA A 6 -20.93 20.41 -3.19
N ARG A 7 -20.11 21.46 -3.31
CA ARG A 7 -18.68 21.34 -3.65
C ARG A 7 -17.87 20.68 -2.53
N ARG A 8 -18.15 21.01 -1.26
CA ARG A 8 -17.49 20.39 -0.09
C ARG A 8 -17.84 18.91 0.04
N ALA A 9 -19.11 18.55 -0.14
CA ALA A 9 -19.55 17.15 -0.11
C ALA A 9 -18.91 16.31 -1.23
N GLY A 10 -18.78 16.87 -2.43
CA GLY A 10 -18.07 16.22 -3.55
C GLY A 10 -16.58 15.99 -3.27
N LEU A 11 -15.90 16.98 -2.68
CA LEU A 11 -14.49 16.86 -2.31
C LEU A 11 -14.26 15.84 -1.19
N ALA A 12 -15.12 15.82 -0.17
CA ALA A 12 -15.05 14.84 0.91
C ALA A 12 -15.23 13.41 0.38
N ARG A 13 -16.19 13.20 -0.53
CA ARG A 13 -16.43 11.89 -1.15
C ARG A 13 -15.26 11.41 -2.00
N LEU A 14 -14.62 12.31 -2.75
CA LEU A 14 -13.43 11.98 -3.55
C LEU A 14 -12.20 11.69 -2.67
N ALA A 15 -12.00 12.45 -1.60
CA ALA A 15 -10.92 12.21 -0.64
C ALA A 15 -11.11 10.85 0.06
N VAL A 16 -12.32 10.54 0.53
CA VAL A 16 -12.65 9.22 1.12
C VAL A 16 -12.36 8.10 0.12
N SER A 17 -12.80 8.23 -1.13
CA SER A 17 -12.53 7.22 -2.18
C SER A 17 -11.05 7.03 -2.48
N THR A 18 -10.21 8.05 -2.26
CA THR A 18 -8.77 8.02 -2.52
C THR A 18 -7.99 7.47 -1.33
N ILE A 19 -8.49 7.67 -0.11
CA ILE A 19 -7.87 7.17 1.13
C ILE A 19 -8.23 5.69 1.38
N THR A 20 -9.44 5.27 0.96
CA THR A 20 -9.95 3.91 1.19
C THR A 20 -8.96 2.79 0.82
N PRO A 21 -8.29 2.81 -0.36
CA PRO A 21 -7.32 1.78 -0.71
C PRO A 21 -6.24 1.58 0.35
N TYR A 22 -5.65 2.68 0.83
CA TYR A 22 -4.55 2.64 1.79
C TYR A 22 -4.99 2.15 3.17
N VAL A 23 -6.23 2.43 3.57
CA VAL A 23 -6.82 1.84 4.78
C VAL A 23 -6.97 0.32 4.62
N VAL A 24 -7.41 -0.13 3.45
CA VAL A 24 -7.50 -1.58 3.15
C VAL A 24 -6.12 -2.23 3.13
N GLY A 25 -5.13 -1.63 2.47
CA GLY A 25 -3.75 -2.13 2.46
C GLY A 25 -3.13 -2.18 3.85
N ALA A 26 -3.34 -1.15 4.67
CA ALA A 26 -2.91 -1.12 6.06
C ALA A 26 -3.60 -2.22 6.90
N ALA A 27 -4.90 -2.45 6.69
CA ALA A 27 -5.62 -3.53 7.38
C ALA A 27 -5.12 -4.93 6.97
N VAL A 28 -4.87 -5.16 5.69
CA VAL A 28 -4.27 -6.41 5.19
C VAL A 28 -2.88 -6.62 5.80
N THR A 29 -2.07 -5.56 5.84
CA THR A 29 -0.72 -5.59 6.43
C THR A 29 -0.78 -5.86 7.94
N ALA A 30 -1.73 -5.24 8.66
CA ALA A 30 -1.94 -5.49 10.08
C ALA A 30 -2.41 -6.93 10.34
N ALA A 31 -3.30 -7.48 9.51
CA ALA A 31 -3.72 -8.86 9.60
C ALA A 31 -2.55 -9.83 9.41
N ALA A 32 -1.69 -9.57 8.40
CA ALA A 32 -0.48 -10.35 8.18
C ALA A 32 0.52 -10.22 9.34
N PHE A 33 0.71 -9.01 9.87
CA PHE A 33 1.56 -8.80 11.05
C PHE A 33 1.07 -9.62 12.23
N LEU A 34 -0.24 -9.61 12.52
CA LEU A 34 -0.84 -10.41 13.59
C LEU A 34 -0.73 -11.92 13.35
N LEU A 35 -0.76 -12.35 12.09
CA LEU A 35 -0.59 -13.76 11.70
C LEU A 35 0.85 -14.23 11.95
N PHE A 36 1.85 -13.39 11.66
CA PHE A 36 3.27 -13.74 11.75
C PHE A 36 3.94 -13.35 13.07
N LYS A 37 3.29 -12.54 13.92
CA LYS A 37 3.90 -11.96 15.14
C LYS A 37 4.56 -12.97 16.08
N GLY A 38 4.07 -14.20 16.12
CA GLY A 38 4.59 -15.26 16.99
C GLY A 38 5.83 -15.96 16.44
N SER A 39 6.16 -15.73 15.17
CA SER A 39 7.25 -16.38 14.43
C SER A 39 8.33 -15.40 13.98
N PHE A 40 8.20 -14.11 14.30
CA PHE A 40 9.25 -13.15 14.02
C PHE A 40 10.47 -13.40 14.91
N ALA A 41 11.65 -13.22 14.33
CA ALA A 41 12.87 -13.01 15.11
C ALA A 41 12.79 -11.68 15.88
N ASP A 42 13.74 -11.46 16.79
CA ASP A 42 13.86 -10.23 17.58
C ASP A 42 13.92 -8.97 16.70
N GLU A 43 14.51 -9.13 15.51
CA GLU A 43 14.52 -8.12 14.45
C GLU A 43 14.07 -8.72 13.12
N ILE A 44 13.39 -7.90 12.32
CA ILE A 44 12.95 -8.25 10.97
C ILE A 44 13.61 -7.34 9.94
N ALA A 45 13.83 -7.89 8.74
CA ALA A 45 14.39 -7.15 7.64
C ALA A 45 13.38 -6.10 7.13
N THR A 46 13.87 -4.88 6.94
CA THR A 46 13.08 -3.72 6.46
C THR A 46 13.68 -3.07 5.23
N HIS A 47 14.94 -3.39 4.92
CA HIS A 47 15.62 -2.99 3.70
C HIS A 47 16.29 -4.23 3.09
N PHE A 48 16.20 -4.32 1.77
CA PHE A 48 16.83 -5.35 0.97
C PHE A 48 17.57 -4.66 -0.17
N THR A 49 18.78 -5.11 -0.45
CA THR A 49 19.52 -4.66 -1.62
C THR A 49 18.88 -5.25 -2.91
N LEU A 50 19.34 -4.80 -4.08
CA LEU A 50 18.84 -5.30 -5.36
C LEU A 50 19.15 -6.78 -5.63
N ASP A 51 20.15 -7.34 -4.95
CA ASP A 51 20.44 -8.78 -5.01
C ASP A 51 19.51 -9.62 -4.10
N GLY A 52 18.68 -8.95 -3.30
CA GLY A 52 17.70 -9.58 -2.40
C GLY A 52 18.24 -9.90 -1.01
N THR A 53 19.46 -9.48 -0.67
CA THR A 53 20.01 -9.60 0.68
C THR A 53 19.46 -8.52 1.61
N ALA A 54 19.12 -8.89 2.84
CA ALA A 54 18.74 -7.94 3.87
C ALA A 54 19.96 -7.20 4.44
N ASP A 55 19.89 -5.87 4.46
CA ASP A 55 20.96 -4.98 4.95
C ASP A 55 20.42 -3.92 5.95
N GLY A 56 19.13 -3.98 6.30
CA GLY A 56 18.52 -3.12 7.32
C GLY A 56 17.49 -3.85 8.16
N PHE A 57 17.68 -3.82 9.49
CA PHE A 57 16.87 -4.55 10.45
C PHE A 57 16.21 -3.62 11.47
N ARG A 58 15.02 -4.00 11.94
CA ARG A 58 14.24 -3.28 12.96
C ARG A 58 13.47 -4.26 13.82
N SER A 59 13.14 -3.88 15.06
CA SER A 59 12.18 -4.66 15.84
C SER A 59 10.83 -4.75 15.13
N PRO A 60 10.07 -5.86 15.28
CA PRO A 60 8.79 -6.05 14.60
C PRO A 60 7.82 -4.88 14.79
N GLY A 61 7.74 -4.32 16.00
CA GLY A 61 6.88 -3.18 16.29
C GLY A 61 7.30 -1.89 15.55
N ALA A 62 8.61 -1.62 15.47
CA ALA A 62 9.13 -0.46 14.74
C ALA A 62 8.92 -0.61 13.22
N ALA A 63 9.16 -1.81 12.69
CA ALA A 63 8.89 -2.13 11.28
C ALA A 63 7.40 -1.99 10.93
N PHE A 64 6.50 -2.47 11.79
CA PHE A 64 5.06 -2.29 11.60
C PHE A 64 4.66 -0.82 11.60
N GLY A 65 5.22 -0.02 12.52
CA GLY A 65 5.03 1.44 12.53
C GLY A 65 5.47 2.10 11.22
N LEU A 66 6.60 1.65 10.64
CA LEU A 66 7.09 2.13 9.35
C LEU A 66 6.13 1.76 8.20
N TYR A 67 5.58 0.54 8.19
CA TYR A 67 4.60 0.12 7.18
C TYR A 67 3.34 1.00 7.21
N LEU A 68 2.83 1.31 8.40
CA LEU A 68 1.68 2.20 8.56
C LEU A 68 2.01 3.63 8.12
N LEU A 69 3.22 4.12 8.42
CA LEU A 69 3.69 5.42 7.97
C LEU A 69 3.78 5.51 6.44
N ILE A 70 4.20 4.43 5.76
CA ILE A 70 4.25 4.38 4.30
C ILE A 70 2.84 4.50 3.71
N PHE A 71 1.85 3.74 4.20
CA PHE A 71 0.46 3.91 3.75
C PHE A 71 -0.09 5.31 4.02
N GLY A 72 0.25 5.92 5.16
CA GLY A 72 -0.11 7.30 5.47
C GLY A 72 0.48 8.30 4.46
N THR A 73 1.76 8.13 4.12
CA THR A 73 2.46 8.95 3.13
C THR A 73 1.87 8.79 1.73
N GLU A 74 1.60 7.56 1.30
CA GLU A 74 0.97 7.27 0.00
C GLU A 74 -0.44 7.87 -0.09
N ALA A 75 -1.22 7.77 0.99
CA ALA A 75 -2.55 8.39 1.08
C ALA A 75 -2.46 9.90 0.95
N ALA A 76 -1.55 10.54 1.69
CA ALA A 76 -1.32 11.99 1.60
C ALA A 76 -0.89 12.42 0.19
N GLY A 77 0.02 11.67 -0.43
CA GLY A 77 0.50 11.91 -1.79
C GLY A 77 -0.62 11.81 -2.84
N SER A 78 -1.47 10.78 -2.75
CA SER A 78 -2.61 10.61 -3.66
C SER A 78 -3.69 11.66 -3.46
N VAL A 79 -3.94 12.09 -2.23
CA VAL A 79 -4.84 13.21 -1.94
C VAL A 79 -4.29 14.51 -2.53
N ALA A 80 -3.00 14.79 -2.37
CA ALA A 80 -2.35 15.95 -2.99
C ALA A 80 -2.42 15.89 -4.52
N ALA A 81 -2.18 14.71 -5.11
CA ALA A 81 -2.31 14.49 -6.55
C ALA A 81 -3.74 14.76 -7.03
N LEU A 82 -4.76 14.26 -6.31
CA LEU A 82 -6.17 14.49 -6.61
C LEU A 82 -6.51 15.99 -6.67
N PHE A 83 -5.98 16.79 -5.75
CA PHE A 83 -6.19 18.24 -5.74
C PHE A 83 -5.41 18.98 -6.85
N SER A 84 -4.37 18.36 -7.39
CA SER A 84 -3.49 18.97 -8.40
C SER A 84 -3.97 18.73 -9.84
N VAL A 85 -4.69 17.63 -10.09
CA VAL A 85 -5.15 17.29 -11.43
C VAL A 85 -6.38 18.09 -11.87
N LYS A 86 -6.33 18.62 -13.09
CA LYS A 86 -7.44 19.34 -13.72
C LYS A 86 -8.11 18.45 -14.77
N GLY A 87 -9.35 18.05 -14.54
CA GLY A 87 -10.17 17.37 -15.55
C GLY A 87 -11.23 16.42 -14.97
N PRO A 88 -12.38 16.26 -15.64
CA PRO A 88 -13.52 15.49 -15.11
C PRO A 88 -13.25 13.99 -14.94
N ARG A 89 -12.23 13.44 -15.62
CA ARG A 89 -11.83 12.03 -15.54
C ARG A 89 -10.66 11.75 -14.58
N ALA A 90 -10.00 12.80 -14.09
CA ALA A 90 -8.75 12.65 -13.36
C ALA A 90 -8.92 12.00 -11.98
N GLY A 91 -10.05 12.24 -11.29
CA GLY A 91 -10.34 11.62 -10.00
C GLY A 91 -10.47 10.10 -10.07
N GLY A 92 -11.00 9.56 -11.18
CA GLY A 92 -11.09 8.11 -11.40
C GLY A 92 -9.72 7.46 -11.63
N SER A 93 -8.83 8.15 -12.36
CA SER A 93 -7.46 7.67 -12.58
C SER A 93 -6.64 7.66 -11.29
N VAL A 94 -6.75 8.71 -10.46
CA VAL A 94 -6.07 8.76 -9.15
C VAL A 94 -6.58 7.64 -8.24
N ALA A 95 -7.89 7.43 -8.16
CA ALA A 95 -8.45 6.35 -7.35
C ALA A 95 -7.97 4.95 -7.81
N ALA A 96 -7.95 4.69 -9.13
CA ALA A 96 -7.42 3.44 -9.68
C ALA A 96 -5.93 3.25 -9.38
N PHE A 97 -5.13 4.31 -9.52
CA PHE A 97 -3.73 4.31 -9.14
C PHE A 97 -3.55 4.01 -7.65
N SER A 98 -4.33 4.64 -6.77
CA SER A 98 -4.27 4.39 -5.32
C SER A 98 -4.59 2.94 -4.95
N TRP A 99 -5.56 2.32 -5.63
CA TRP A 99 -5.85 0.89 -5.50
C TRP A 99 -4.67 0.01 -5.91
N GLY A 100 -4.05 0.29 -7.06
CA GLY A 100 -2.90 -0.45 -7.52
C GLY A 100 -1.68 -0.30 -6.62
N LEU A 101 -1.34 0.94 -6.25
CA LEU A 101 -0.21 1.24 -5.38
C LEU A 101 -0.38 0.57 -4.02
N SER A 102 -1.55 0.73 -3.39
CA SER A 102 -1.81 0.11 -2.08
C SER A 102 -1.71 -1.41 -2.11
N ALA A 103 -2.19 -2.06 -3.17
CA ALA A 103 -2.10 -3.51 -3.33
C ALA A 103 -0.66 -3.99 -3.51
N ALA A 104 0.14 -3.30 -4.32
CA ALA A 104 1.56 -3.61 -4.50
C ALA A 104 2.33 -3.44 -3.19
N THR A 105 2.10 -2.35 -2.47
CA THR A 105 2.73 -2.05 -1.18
C THR A 105 2.36 -3.08 -0.11
N ALA A 106 1.06 -3.41 0.02
CA ALA A 106 0.60 -4.44 0.96
C ALA A 106 1.20 -5.81 0.62
N TYR A 107 1.26 -6.18 -0.66
CA TYR A 107 1.90 -7.41 -1.10
C TYR A 107 3.37 -7.48 -0.66
N LEU A 108 4.15 -6.42 -0.92
CA LEU A 108 5.56 -6.38 -0.54
C LEU A 108 5.73 -6.54 0.97
N PHE A 109 4.95 -5.84 1.79
CA PHE A 109 5.03 -5.99 3.24
C PHE A 109 4.68 -7.41 3.72
N VAL A 110 3.68 -8.05 3.11
CA VAL A 110 3.34 -9.44 3.42
C VAL A 110 4.50 -10.39 3.10
N VAL A 111 5.13 -10.24 1.94
CA VAL A 111 6.25 -11.11 1.56
C VAL A 111 7.48 -10.83 2.42
N VAL A 112 7.76 -9.56 2.77
CA VAL A 112 8.86 -9.20 3.69
C VAL A 112 8.64 -9.81 5.07
N MET A 113 7.43 -9.71 5.62
CA MET A 113 7.09 -10.35 6.89
C MET A 113 7.28 -11.86 6.83
N ARG A 114 6.82 -12.50 5.76
CA ARG A 114 7.01 -13.94 5.53
C ARG A 114 8.49 -14.32 5.37
N ALA A 115 9.29 -13.49 4.71
CA ALA A 115 10.74 -13.72 4.59
C ALA A 115 11.47 -13.52 5.93
N SER A 116 10.82 -12.92 6.92
CA SER A 116 11.38 -12.65 8.25
C SER A 116 10.86 -13.59 9.34
N THR A 117 10.08 -14.62 8.99
CA THR A 117 9.62 -15.65 9.94
C THR A 117 10.56 -16.84 10.00
N ASP A 118 10.74 -17.41 11.19
CA ASP A 118 11.44 -18.68 11.44
C ASP A 118 12.85 -18.76 10.82
N LEU A 119 13.59 -17.65 10.89
CA LEU A 119 14.91 -17.55 10.26
C LEU A 119 15.98 -18.47 10.85
N GLY A 120 15.81 -19.01 12.08
CA GLY A 120 16.71 -20.03 12.62
C GLY A 120 18.22 -19.67 12.66
N GLY A 121 18.56 -18.38 12.54
CA GLY A 121 19.94 -17.89 12.41
C GLY A 121 20.39 -17.56 10.97
N GLU A 122 19.57 -17.86 9.96
CA GLU A 122 19.80 -17.44 8.57
C GLU A 122 19.35 -15.98 8.33
N ALA A 123 20.00 -15.31 7.39
CA ALA A 123 19.60 -13.97 6.99
C ALA A 123 18.34 -14.01 6.12
N ALA A 124 17.41 -13.08 6.34
CA ALA A 124 16.26 -12.91 5.47
C ALA A 124 16.72 -12.61 4.03
N SER A 125 16.17 -13.34 3.06
CA SER A 125 16.39 -13.07 1.64
C SER A 125 15.05 -12.88 0.95
N LEU A 126 14.95 -11.81 0.17
CA LEU A 126 13.79 -11.49 -0.65
C LEU A 126 14.21 -11.52 -2.13
N PRO A 127 13.85 -12.58 -2.88
CA PRO A 127 14.18 -12.65 -4.29
C PRO A 127 13.69 -11.40 -5.06
N SER A 128 14.55 -10.81 -5.89
CA SER A 128 14.25 -9.55 -6.59
C SER A 128 13.03 -9.62 -7.53
N TYR A 129 12.66 -10.82 -7.98
CA TYR A 129 11.44 -11.02 -8.78
C TYR A 129 10.16 -10.63 -8.01
N GLN A 130 10.19 -10.56 -6.68
CA GLN A 130 9.06 -10.13 -5.86
C GLN A 130 8.63 -8.69 -6.17
N LEU A 131 9.55 -7.84 -6.63
CA LEU A 131 9.23 -6.49 -7.14
C LEU A 131 8.38 -6.56 -8.41
N ALA A 132 8.71 -7.47 -9.33
CA ALA A 132 7.93 -7.70 -10.54
C ALA A 132 6.53 -8.24 -10.20
N VAL A 133 6.44 -9.16 -9.22
CA VAL A 133 5.14 -9.68 -8.76
C VAL A 133 4.31 -8.56 -8.11
N ALA A 134 4.92 -7.71 -7.28
CA ALA A 134 4.24 -6.54 -6.70
C ALA A 134 3.68 -5.61 -7.77
N ALA A 135 4.46 -5.35 -8.83
CA ALA A 135 4.00 -4.56 -9.97
C ALA A 135 2.79 -5.22 -10.67
N VAL A 136 2.83 -6.53 -10.88
CA VAL A 136 1.71 -7.29 -11.48
C VAL A 136 0.46 -7.22 -10.59
N VAL A 137 0.61 -7.38 -9.27
CA VAL A 137 -0.49 -7.26 -8.30
C VAL A 137 -1.10 -5.86 -8.37
N GLY A 138 -0.26 -4.82 -8.36
CA GLY A 138 -0.72 -3.44 -8.45
C GLY A 138 -1.44 -3.13 -9.76
N LEU A 139 -0.90 -3.58 -10.89
CA LEU A 139 -1.55 -3.43 -12.20
C LEU A 139 -2.89 -4.17 -12.27
N ALA A 140 -2.97 -5.38 -11.72
CA ALA A 140 -4.20 -6.16 -11.71
C ALA A 140 -5.30 -5.47 -10.88
N VAL A 141 -4.97 -5.03 -9.65
CA VAL A 141 -5.94 -4.38 -8.75
C VAL A 141 -6.31 -2.99 -9.25
N GLY A 142 -5.33 -2.19 -9.68
CA GLY A 142 -5.57 -0.86 -10.26
C GLY A 142 -6.37 -0.92 -11.56
N GLY A 143 -6.06 -1.89 -12.44
CA GLY A 143 -6.81 -2.15 -13.66
C GLY A 143 -8.25 -2.57 -13.38
N ALA A 144 -8.47 -3.46 -12.41
CA ALA A 144 -9.81 -3.85 -11.98
C ALA A 144 -10.60 -2.65 -11.42
N ALA A 145 -9.99 -1.83 -10.56
CA ALA A 145 -10.60 -0.62 -10.01
C ALA A 145 -10.97 0.38 -11.12
N TRP A 146 -10.08 0.57 -12.10
CA TRP A 146 -10.34 1.43 -13.25
C TRP A 146 -11.52 0.94 -14.11
N LEU A 147 -11.57 -0.36 -14.41
CA LEU A 147 -12.67 -0.96 -15.16
C LEU A 147 -14.00 -0.83 -14.42
N LEU A 148 -14.01 -1.04 -13.10
CA LEU A 148 -15.20 -0.89 -12.27
C LEU A 148 -15.68 0.57 -12.22
N ALA A 149 -14.75 1.53 -12.14
CA ALA A 149 -15.08 2.95 -12.18
C ALA A 149 -15.70 3.35 -13.52
N ARG A 150 -15.18 2.82 -14.64
CA ARG A 150 -15.73 3.07 -15.98
C ARG A 150 -17.14 2.54 -16.18
N ARG A 151 -17.49 1.40 -15.57
CA ARG A 151 -18.84 0.80 -15.69
C ARG A 151 -19.92 1.55 -14.91
N ARG A 152 -19.52 2.41 -13.96
CA ARG A 152 -20.44 3.18 -13.11
C ARG A 152 -20.62 4.64 -13.57
N ALA A 153 -19.90 5.06 -14.61
CA ALA A 153 -19.95 6.40 -15.20
C ALA A 153 -20.79 6.38 -16.48
#